data_AF-A0A257JS41-F1
#
_entry.id   AF-A0A257JS41-F1
#
_cell.length_a   1.000
_cell.length_b   1.000
_cell.length_c   1.000
_cell.angle_alpha   90.00
_cell.angle_beta   90.00
_cell.angle_gamma   90.00
#
_symmetry.space_group_name_H-M   'P 1'
#
loop_
_entity.id
_entity.type
_entity.pdbx_description
1 polymer ?
#
loop_
_entity_poly.entity_id
_entity_poly.type
_entity_poly.pdbx_seq_one_letter_code
_entity_poly.pdbx_strand_id
1 'polypeptide(L)' 'MEGGERPMLGFETLTLAPIDRRLIVVEMLTEAERGWLNSYHAKVLAEIGPRVEADVRTWLEAATAPL' A
#
# COMPACT_ATOMS: atom_id res chain seq x y z
N MET A 1 12.57 21.76 -28.43
CA MET A 1 13.88 21.14 -28.18
C MET A 1 13.65 19.67 -27.98
N GLU A 2 14.19 18.84 -28.86
CA GLU A 2 14.07 17.38 -28.83
C GLU A 2 15.38 16.83 -28.24
N GLY A 3 15.30 16.06 -27.14
CA GLY A 3 16.49 15.45 -26.50
C GLY A 3 16.87 15.92 -25.09
N GLY A 4 15.97 16.55 -24.33
CA GLY A 4 16.25 17.05 -22.96
C GLY A 4 15.93 16.10 -21.81
N GLU A 5 15.13 15.05 -22.03
CA GLU A 5 14.67 14.16 -20.96
C GLU A 5 15.51 12.89 -20.86
N ARG A 6 15.95 12.58 -19.64
CA ARG A 6 16.67 11.35 -19.29
C ARG A 6 15.73 10.39 -18.57
N PRO A 7 15.89 9.06 -18.72
CA PRO A 7 15.11 8.09 -17.94
C PRO A 7 15.27 8.35 -16.44
N MET A 8 14.16 8.52 -15.73
CA MET A 8 14.11 8.75 -14.29
C MET A 8 13.90 7.44 -13.54
N LEU A 9 14.53 7.31 -12.37
CA LEU A 9 14.35 6.17 -11.47
C LEU A 9 13.19 6.42 -10.51
N GLY A 10 12.62 5.33 -9.99
CA GLY A 10 11.57 5.35 -8.99
C GLY A 10 11.94 4.53 -7.75
N PHE A 11 11.06 4.55 -6.76
CA PHE A 11 11.19 3.72 -5.56
C PHE A 11 10.39 2.43 -5.70
N GLU A 12 10.94 1.35 -5.16
CA GLU A 12 10.21 0.10 -4.97
C GLU A 12 10.05 -0.17 -3.47
N THR A 13 8.84 -0.58 -3.07
CA THR A 13 8.57 -0.92 -1.68
C THR A 13 9.03 -2.34 -1.37
N LEU A 14 10.05 -2.45 -0.53
CA LEU A 14 10.58 -3.73 -0.04
C LEU A 14 9.84 -4.24 1.20
N THR A 15 9.49 -3.32 2.13
CA THR A 15 8.77 -3.68 3.36
C THR A 15 7.28 -3.83 3.10
N LEU A 16 6.74 -5.02 3.39
CA LEU A 16 5.32 -5.32 3.26
C LEU A 16 4.70 -5.49 4.64
N ALA A 17 4.32 -4.38 5.25
CA ALA A 17 3.60 -4.34 6.53
C ALA A 17 2.45 -3.33 6.43
N PRO A 18 1.27 -3.63 6.99
CA PRO A 18 0.13 -2.72 6.89
C PRO A 18 0.42 -1.41 7.63
N ILE A 19 0.14 -0.29 6.96
CA ILE A 19 0.06 1.04 7.60
C ILE A 19 -1.27 1.14 8.36
N ASP A 20 -1.24 1.55 9.64
CA ASP A 20 -2.43 1.65 10.47
C ASP A 20 -3.35 2.81 10.01
N ARG A 21 -4.57 2.45 9.60
CA ARG A 21 -5.56 3.38 9.05
C ARG A 21 -6.16 4.32 10.11
N ARG A 22 -6.11 3.95 11.39
CA ARG A 22 -6.74 4.71 12.48
C ARG A 22 -6.10 6.08 12.72
N LEU A 23 -4.86 6.27 12.27
CA LEU A 23 -4.09 7.50 12.42
C LEU A 23 -4.12 8.38 11.16
N ILE A 24 -4.92 8.01 10.16
CA ILE A 24 -5.01 8.71 8.88
C ILE A 24 -6.23 9.63 8.91
N VAL A 25 -6.02 10.94 8.76
CA VAL A 25 -7.09 11.90 8.48
C VAL A 25 -7.40 11.82 6.99
N VAL A 26 -8.37 11.00 6.63
CA VAL A 26 -8.62 10.56 5.25
C VAL A 26 -8.99 11.74 4.33
N GLU A 27 -9.60 12.79 4.89
CA GLU A 27 -9.99 14.02 4.19
C GLU A 27 -8.78 14.87 3.75
N MET A 28 -7.60 14.61 4.32
CA MET A 28 -6.35 15.28 3.93
C MET A 28 -5.64 14.57 2.78
N LEU A 29 -6.11 13.40 2.35
CA LEU A 29 -5.52 12.66 1.24
C LEU A 29 -6.15 13.07 -0.08
N THR A 30 -5.29 13.23 -1.09
CA THR A 30 -5.73 13.23 -2.49
C THR A 30 -6.26 11.85 -2.89
N GLU A 31 -7.04 11.80 -3.97
CA GLU A 31 -7.51 10.53 -4.54
C GLU A 31 -6.35 9.60 -4.93
N ALA A 32 -5.25 10.17 -5.43
CA ALA A 32 -4.05 9.42 -5.81
C ALA A 32 -3.36 8.80 -4.60
N GLU A 33 -3.22 9.53 -3.49
CA GLU A 33 -2.62 9.01 -2.26
C GLU A 33 -3.49 7.93 -1.63
N ARG A 34 -4.82 8.12 -1.63
CA ARG A 34 -5.76 7.08 -1.16
C ARG A 34 -5.68 5.83 -2.04
N GLY A 35 -5.66 6.00 -3.36
CA GLY A 35 -5.51 4.91 -4.32
C GLY A 35 -4.19 4.16 -4.16
N TRP A 36 -3.10 4.90 -3.92
CA TRP A 36 -1.80 4.32 -3.62
C TRP A 36 -1.82 3.48 -2.35
N LEU A 37 -2.40 3.99 -1.24
CA LEU A 37 -2.46 3.23 0.00
C LEU A 37 -3.30 1.95 -0.14
N ASN A 38 -4.46 2.05 -0.81
CA ASN A 38 -5.32 0.88 -1.06
C ASN A 38 -4.59 -0.18 -1.91
N SER A 39 -3.84 0.25 -2.92
CA SER A 39 -3.04 -0.64 -3.77
C SER A 39 -1.88 -1.27 -3.00
N TYR A 40 -1.22 -0.49 -2.14
CA TYR A 40 -0.16 -0.98 -1.27
C TYR A 40 -0.68 -2.04 -0.30
N HIS A 41 -1.78 -1.75 0.41
CA HIS A 41 -2.43 -2.70 1.33
C HIS A 41 -2.89 -3.98 0.63
N ALA A 42 -3.45 -3.88 -0.58
CA ALA A 42 -3.78 -5.06 -1.38
C ALA A 42 -2.54 -5.91 -1.72
N LYS A 43 -1.41 -5.28 -2.07
CA LYS A 43 -0.12 -5.97 -2.29
C LYS A 43 0.38 -6.66 -1.01
N VAL A 44 0.30 -5.99 0.14
CA VAL A 44 0.68 -6.59 1.44
C VAL A 44 -0.15 -7.85 1.71
N LEU A 45 -1.47 -7.79 1.55
CA LEU A 45 -2.33 -8.95 1.78
C LEU A 45 -2.05 -10.10 0.79
N ALA A 46 -1.85 -9.79 -0.49
CA ALA A 46 -1.57 -10.80 -1.51
C ALA A 46 -0.25 -11.56 -1.25
N GLU A 47 0.80 -10.85 -0.82
CA GLU A 47 2.13 -11.41 -0.63
C GLU A 47 2.31 -12.08 0.74
N ILE A 48 1.78 -11.47 1.79
CA ILE A 48 1.97 -11.92 3.19
C ILE A 48 0.84 -12.84 3.65
N GLY A 49 -0.40 -12.61 3.21
CA GLY A 49 -1.57 -13.38 3.62
C GLY A 49 -1.45 -14.91 3.46
N PRO A 50 -0.84 -15.44 2.36
CA PRO A 50 -0.62 -16.88 2.21
C PRO A 50 0.46 -17.46 3.13
N ARG A 51 1.26 -16.63 3.82
CA ARG A 51 2.44 -17.03 4.60
C ARG A 51 2.22 -17.01 6.11
N VAL A 52 1.04 -16.62 6.56
CA VAL A 52 0.68 -16.49 7.97
C VAL A 52 -0.48 -17.43 8.32
N GLU A 53 -0.65 -17.69 9.62
CA GLU A 53 -1.74 -18.48 10.16
C GLU A 53 -3.11 -17.83 9.89
N ALA A 54 -4.18 -18.64 9.95
CA ALA A 54 -5.52 -18.18 9.55
C ALA A 54 -6.07 -17.03 10.41
N ASP A 55 -5.76 -17.01 11.70
CA ASP A 55 -6.13 -15.94 12.63
C ASP A 55 -5.36 -14.64 12.31
N VAL A 56 -4.05 -14.75 12.08
CA VAL A 56 -3.20 -13.63 11.65
C VAL A 56 -3.64 -13.11 10.29
N ARG A 57 -4.01 -13.98 9.35
CA ARG A 57 -4.56 -13.60 8.05
C ARG A 57 -5.87 -12.83 8.19
N THR A 58 -6.77 -13.28 9.05
CA THR A 58 -8.04 -12.60 9.30
C THR A 58 -7.79 -11.18 9.84
N TRP A 59 -6.83 -11.04 10.76
CA TRP A 59 -6.39 -9.72 11.21
C TRP A 59 -5.79 -8.88 10.08
N LEU A 60 -4.93 -9.48 9.24
CA LEU A 60 -4.26 -8.79 8.14
C LEU A 60 -5.28 -8.26 7.14
N GLU A 61 -6.28 -9.06 6.76
CA GLU A 61 -7.38 -8.67 5.88
C GLU A 61 -8.11 -7.42 6.39
N ALA A 62 -8.38 -7.35 7.70
CA ALA A 62 -8.99 -6.18 8.34
C ALA A 62 -8.05 -4.96 8.40
N ALA A 63 -6.76 -5.20 8.67
CA ALA A 63 -5.74 -4.15 8.73
C ALA A 63 -5.49 -3.51 7.36
N THR A 64 -5.56 -4.30 6.28
CA THR A 64 -5.36 -3.89 4.88
C THR A 64 -6.65 -3.53 4.15
N ALA A 65 -7.78 -3.39 4.84
CA ALA A 65 -9.04 -3.03 4.18
C ALA A 65 -8.95 -1.60 3.59
N PRO A 66 -9.56 -1.33 2.43
CA PRO A 66 -9.52 -0.01 1.80
C PRO A 66 -9.97 1.14 2.72
N LEU A 67 -9.40 2.34 2.51
CA LEU A 67 -9.85 3.62 3.07
C LEU A 67 -11.05 4.21 2.33
#